data_AF-A0A6N2RQC9-F1
#
_entry.id   AF-A0A6N2RQC9-F1
#
_cell.length_a   1.000
_cell.length_b   1.000
_cell.length_c   1.000
_cell.angle_alpha   90.00
_cell.angle_beta   90.00
_cell.angle_gamma   90.00
#
_symmetry.space_group_name_H-M   'P 1'
#
loop_
_entity.id
_entity.type
_entity.pdbx_description
1 polymer ?
#
loop_
_entity_poly.entity_id
_entity_poly.type
_entity_poly.pdbx_seq_one_letter_code
_entity_poly.pdbx_strand_id
1 'polypeptide(L)'
;MLTDEKELPEIEKREGKNWIGLRIRNKGKITDIYINQLADGRLMHSNSWIEADGWSTDAYMFIVTYPEKSAPADAKEYFIGYGSSLKRGTTSYFSSLAKLFIIQKEENRRMQLWIDGSTKVKAYIRSLQCPVSVSVNGESIPIVYDHSNLKIEL
;
A
#
# COMPACT_ATOMS: atom_id res chain seq x y z
N MET A 1 9.74 -1.78 35.10
CA MET A 1 10.68 -2.02 33.99
C MET A 1 10.52 -0.86 33.03
N LEU A 2 11.54 0.01 32.95
CA LEU A 2 11.64 1.00 31.89
C LEU A 2 12.24 0.27 30.68
N THR A 3 11.54 0.28 29.54
CA THR A 3 12.06 -0.19 28.26
C THR A 3 13.39 0.51 27.96
N ASP A 4 14.40 -0.26 27.58
CA ASP A 4 15.70 0.26 27.14
C ASP A 4 15.46 1.25 26.00
N GLU A 5 15.92 2.51 26.11
CA GLU A 5 15.61 3.57 25.13
C GLU A 5 16.00 3.18 23.70
N LYS A 6 16.95 2.24 23.56
CA LYS A 6 17.40 1.65 22.29
C LYS A 6 16.36 0.77 21.58
N GLU A 7 15.26 0.40 22.24
CA GLU A 7 14.19 -0.42 21.63
C GLU A 7 12.95 0.39 21.21
N LEU A 8 12.93 1.71 21.46
CA LEU A 8 11.82 2.56 21.07
C LEU A 8 11.83 2.81 19.54
N PRO A 9 10.65 2.86 18.90
CA PRO A 9 10.58 3.24 17.49
C PRO A 9 11.03 4.69 17.30
N GLU A 10 11.86 4.94 16.30
CA GLU A 10 12.18 6.30 15.86
C GLU A 10 11.08 6.80 14.93
N ILE A 11 10.52 7.98 15.23
CA ILE A 11 9.41 8.56 14.46
C ILE A 11 9.82 9.93 13.93
N GLU A 12 9.78 10.09 12.62
CA GLU A 12 10.10 11.32 11.89
C GLU A 12 8.82 11.87 11.25
N LYS A 13 8.52 13.16 11.45
CA LYS A 13 7.44 13.84 10.71
C LYS A 13 7.83 13.97 9.25
N ARG A 14 6.91 13.66 8.35
CA ARG A 14 7.01 13.88 6.90
C ARG A 14 5.89 14.81 6.46
N GLU A 15 6.12 15.68 5.49
CA GLU A 15 5.05 16.49 4.90
C GLU A 15 5.44 16.98 3.51
N GLY A 16 4.44 17.35 2.73
CA GLY A 16 4.60 17.94 1.42
C GLY A 16 3.32 18.62 0.97
N LYS A 17 3.23 18.90 -0.34
CA LYS A 17 2.06 19.60 -0.88
C LYS A 17 0.82 18.72 -0.75
N ASN A 18 -0.12 19.17 0.10
CA ASN A 18 -1.41 18.53 0.36
C ASN A 18 -1.32 17.12 0.98
N TRP A 19 -0.22 16.79 1.67
CA TRP A 19 -0.12 15.56 2.44
C TRP A 19 0.75 15.76 3.68
N ILE A 20 0.41 15.01 4.72
CA ILE A 20 1.21 14.88 5.94
C ILE A 20 1.49 13.41 6.18
N GLY A 21 2.55 13.10 6.92
CA GLY A 21 2.95 11.73 7.13
C GLY A 21 3.90 11.53 8.29
N LEU A 22 4.19 10.26 8.52
CA LEU A 22 5.16 9.80 9.51
C LEU A 22 6.05 8.75 8.86
N ARG A 23 7.34 8.79 9.17
CA ARG A 23 8.27 7.70 8.92
C ARG A 23 8.62 7.07 10.25
N ILE A 24 8.36 5.78 10.38
CA ILE A 24 8.62 5.00 11.59
C ILE A 24 9.73 4.01 11.29
N ARG A 25 10.84 4.08 12.04
CA ARG A 25 11.91 3.08 11.99
C ARG A 25 11.80 2.20 13.22
N ASN A 26 11.64 0.91 13.00
CA ASN A 26 11.51 -0.05 14.09
C ASN A 26 11.93 -1.44 13.64
N LYS A 27 12.74 -2.13 14.46
CA LYS A 27 13.15 -3.54 14.24
C LYS A 27 13.65 -3.83 12.81
N GLY A 28 14.47 -2.94 12.26
CA GLY A 28 15.07 -3.08 10.92
C GLY A 28 14.11 -2.86 9.75
N LYS A 29 12.91 -2.34 10.00
CA LYS A 29 11.93 -1.93 8.99
C LYS A 29 11.67 -0.43 9.05
N ILE A 30 11.33 0.14 7.90
CA ILE A 30 10.77 1.47 7.76
C ILE A 30 9.29 1.31 7.38
N THR A 31 8.41 2.01 8.09
CA THR A 31 7.00 2.17 7.74
C THR A 31 6.73 3.64 7.49
N ASP A 32 6.40 3.97 6.24
CA ASP A 32 5.95 5.32 5.87
C ASP A 32 4.42 5.36 5.84
N ILE A 33 3.86 6.38 6.46
CA ILE A 33 2.43 6.66 6.52
C ILE A 33 2.21 8.02 5.85
N TYR A 34 1.27 8.07 4.91
CA TYR A 34 0.87 9.27 4.19
C TYR A 34 -0.64 9.47 4.31
N ILE A 35 -1.04 10.68 4.71
CA ILE A 35 -2.43 11.11 4.80
C ILE A 35 -2.64 12.20 3.77
N ASN A 36 -3.61 11.98 2.90
CA ASN A 36 -3.98 12.90 1.84
C ASN A 36 -4.88 14.01 2.40
N GLN A 37 -4.39 15.25 2.40
CA GLN A 37 -5.14 16.38 2.95
C GLN A 37 -6.24 16.89 1.98
N LEU A 38 -6.23 16.45 0.73
CA LEU A 38 -7.31 16.74 -0.23
C LEU A 38 -8.49 15.77 -0.06
N ALA A 39 -8.35 14.73 0.76
CA ALA A 39 -9.42 13.80 1.10
C ALA A 39 -10.28 14.34 2.25
N ASP A 40 -10.99 15.45 2.02
CA ASP A 40 -11.78 16.15 3.03
C ASP A 40 -13.18 15.53 3.28
N GLY A 41 -13.52 14.45 2.58
CA GLY A 41 -14.78 13.73 2.71
C GLY A 41 -16.01 14.45 2.11
N ARG A 42 -15.89 15.69 1.63
CA ARG A 42 -17.01 16.44 1.05
C ARG A 42 -17.33 16.00 -0.38
N LEU A 43 -16.32 15.54 -1.12
CA LEU A 43 -16.43 15.03 -2.49
C LEU A 43 -15.69 13.68 -2.62
N MET A 44 -16.33 12.61 -2.14
CA MET A 44 -15.74 11.26 -2.06
C MET A 44 -15.37 10.62 -3.43
N HIS A 45 -15.87 11.17 -4.52
CA HIS A 45 -15.62 10.68 -5.89
C HIS A 45 -14.63 11.54 -6.69
N SER A 46 -14.12 12.64 -6.11
CA SER A 46 -13.06 13.42 -6.75
C SER A 46 -11.72 12.76 -6.50
N ASN A 47 -10.97 12.51 -7.57
CA ASN A 47 -9.62 11.95 -7.44
C ASN A 47 -8.66 13.04 -6.96
N SER A 48 -8.52 13.09 -5.64
CA SER A 48 -7.56 13.92 -4.93
C SER A 48 -6.18 13.30 -4.98
N TRP A 49 -5.40 13.59 -6.03
CA TRP A 49 -4.05 13.02 -6.20
C TRP A 49 -3.02 13.76 -5.34
N ILE A 50 -2.12 13.00 -4.71
CA ILE A 50 -0.93 13.50 -4.02
C ILE A 50 0.34 12.86 -4.57
N GLU A 51 1.45 13.59 -4.44
CA GLU A 51 2.80 13.12 -4.74
C GLU A 51 3.62 13.13 -3.44
N ALA A 52 3.79 11.96 -2.82
CA ALA A 52 4.42 11.80 -1.51
C ALA A 52 5.65 10.90 -1.60
N ASP A 53 6.85 11.47 -1.39
CA ASP A 53 8.13 10.74 -1.40
C ASP A 53 8.34 9.84 -2.65
N GLY A 54 7.87 10.30 -3.80
CA GLY A 54 7.92 9.59 -5.09
C GLY A 54 6.75 8.65 -5.37
N TRP A 55 5.79 8.53 -4.44
CA TRP A 55 4.53 7.84 -4.64
C TRP A 55 3.46 8.79 -5.17
N SER A 56 2.77 8.37 -6.22
CA SER A 56 1.59 9.04 -6.76
C SER A 56 0.37 8.19 -6.43
N THR A 57 -0.60 8.76 -5.71
CA THR A 57 -1.80 8.04 -5.31
C THR A 57 -3.00 8.96 -5.11
N ASP A 58 -4.19 8.41 -5.31
CA ASP A 58 -5.48 9.01 -4.99
C ASP A 58 -6.08 8.47 -3.67
N ALA A 59 -5.32 7.65 -2.94
CA ALA A 59 -5.73 7.09 -1.67
C ALA A 59 -5.89 8.19 -0.60
N TYR A 60 -6.82 7.97 0.31
CA TYR A 60 -7.02 8.84 1.47
C TYR A 60 -5.88 8.67 2.48
N MET A 61 -5.45 7.41 2.63
CA MET A 61 -4.31 7.04 3.44
C MET A 61 -3.51 5.97 2.71
N PHE A 62 -2.19 6.13 2.68
CA PHE A 62 -1.28 5.16 2.11
C PHE A 62 -0.21 4.82 3.12
N ILE A 63 0.01 3.53 3.37
CA ILE A 63 1.07 3.04 4.25
C ILE A 63 1.89 2.03 3.49
N VAL A 64 3.21 2.11 3.62
CA VAL A 64 4.14 1.17 2.99
C VAL A 64 5.23 0.81 3.97
N THR A 65 5.51 -0.49 4.08
CA THR A 65 6.57 -1.01 4.94
C THR A 65 7.60 -1.79 4.12
N TYR A 66 8.87 -1.48 4.36
CA TYR A 66 10.02 -2.06 3.66
C TYR A 66 11.23 -2.22 4.60
N PRO A 67 12.17 -3.14 4.30
CA PRO A 67 13.44 -3.24 5.03
C PRO A 67 14.22 -1.92 5.04
N GLU A 68 14.83 -1.57 6.18
CA GLU A 68 15.52 -0.28 6.34
C GLU A 68 16.68 -0.05 5.34
N LYS A 69 17.27 -1.13 4.85
CA LYS A 69 18.38 -1.10 3.88
C LYS A 69 17.93 -1.31 2.43
N SER A 70 16.63 -1.22 2.13
CA SER A 70 16.09 -1.37 0.78
C SER A 70 15.38 -0.10 0.31
N ALA A 71 15.01 -0.04 -0.97
CA ALA A 71 14.20 1.04 -1.48
C ALA A 71 12.71 0.82 -1.10
N PRO A 72 11.90 1.89 -1.00
CA PRO A 72 10.45 1.75 -0.88
C PRO A 72 9.81 0.94 -2.02
N ALA A 73 10.47 0.92 -3.18
CA ALA A 73 10.04 0.15 -4.35
C ALA A 73 10.07 -1.38 -4.12
N ASP A 74 10.86 -1.85 -3.14
CA ASP A 74 11.01 -3.25 -2.77
C ASP A 74 10.01 -3.68 -1.68
N ALA A 75 9.10 -2.79 -1.28
CA ALA A 75 8.13 -3.05 -0.23
C ALA A 75 7.24 -4.26 -0.56
N LYS A 76 6.86 -4.98 0.50
CA LYS A 76 6.03 -6.19 0.44
C LYS A 76 4.76 -6.07 1.26
N GLU A 77 4.64 -4.99 2.02
CA GLU A 77 3.55 -4.72 2.92
C GLU A 77 2.99 -3.33 2.61
N TYR A 78 1.72 -3.28 2.22
CA TYR A 78 1.05 -2.03 1.84
C TYR A 78 -0.31 -1.96 2.51
N PHE A 79 -0.74 -0.75 2.84
CA PHE A 79 -2.14 -0.42 3.06
C PHE A 79 -2.53 0.74 2.16
N ILE A 80 -3.64 0.57 1.44
CA ILE A 80 -4.23 1.58 0.57
C ILE A 80 -5.65 1.81 1.07
N GLY A 81 -5.87 2.93 1.74
CA GLY A 81 -7.15 3.33 2.29
C GLY A 81 -7.95 4.15 1.28
N TYR A 82 -9.07 3.60 0.80
CA TYR A 82 -9.99 4.26 -0.13
C TYR A 82 -9.31 4.82 -1.39
N GLY A 83 -8.40 4.03 -1.98
CA GLY A 83 -7.64 4.39 -3.18
C GLY A 83 -8.04 3.55 -4.38
N SER A 84 -7.82 4.07 -5.58
CA SER A 84 -7.97 3.34 -6.84
C SER A 84 -6.67 3.23 -7.63
N SER A 85 -5.61 3.95 -7.23
CA SER A 85 -4.31 3.87 -7.87
C SER A 85 -3.15 4.16 -6.91
N LEU A 86 -2.07 3.39 -7.05
CA LEU A 86 -0.77 3.63 -6.43
C LEU A 86 0.33 3.42 -7.46
N LYS A 87 1.16 4.44 -7.65
CA LYS A 87 2.29 4.41 -8.59
C LYS A 87 3.56 4.93 -7.94
N ARG A 88 4.71 4.48 -8.44
CA ARG A 88 6.02 5.09 -8.18
C ARG A 88 6.70 5.36 -9.51
N GLY A 89 6.83 6.63 -9.86
CA GLY A 89 7.20 7.03 -11.22
C GLY A 89 6.22 6.46 -12.25
N THR A 90 6.72 5.72 -13.24
CA THR A 90 5.90 5.07 -14.28
C THR A 90 5.37 3.69 -13.87
N THR A 91 5.79 3.15 -12.72
CA THR A 91 5.43 1.80 -12.30
C THR A 91 4.14 1.82 -11.49
N SER A 92 3.14 1.06 -11.94
CA SER A 92 1.91 0.81 -11.18
C SER A 92 2.15 -0.29 -10.14
N TYR A 93 1.80 -0.01 -8.89
CA TYR A 93 1.81 -0.97 -7.78
C TYR A 93 0.42 -1.51 -7.49
N PHE A 94 -0.59 -0.66 -7.67
CA PHE A 94 -1.98 -1.02 -7.55
C PHE A 94 -2.84 -0.16 -8.49
N SER A 95 -3.86 -0.78 -9.07
CA SER A 95 -4.93 -0.07 -9.76
C SER A 95 -6.24 -0.85 -9.71
N SER A 96 -7.36 -0.14 -9.62
CA SER A 96 -8.71 -0.72 -9.65
C SER A 96 -9.72 0.23 -10.30
N LEU A 97 -10.87 -0.30 -10.71
CA LEU A 97 -11.98 0.51 -11.26
C LEU A 97 -12.81 1.23 -10.19
N ALA A 98 -12.71 0.80 -8.93
CA ALA A 98 -13.37 1.39 -7.78
C ALA A 98 -12.34 1.77 -6.71
N LYS A 99 -12.67 2.70 -5.82
CA LYS A 99 -11.85 2.96 -4.62
C LYS A 99 -12.04 1.81 -3.63
N LEU A 100 -10.93 1.23 -3.18
CA LEU A 100 -10.90 0.06 -2.31
C LEU A 100 -10.09 0.34 -1.04
N PHE A 101 -10.35 -0.46 -0.01
CA PHE A 101 -9.45 -0.65 1.13
C PHE A 101 -8.66 -1.91 0.90
N ILE A 102 -7.34 -1.81 0.84
CA ILE A 102 -6.46 -2.95 0.58
C ILE A 102 -5.38 -3.03 1.65
N ILE A 103 -5.19 -4.21 2.21
CA ILE A 103 -3.96 -4.61 2.88
C ILE A 103 -3.30 -5.67 2.00
N GLN A 104 -2.04 -5.45 1.65
CA GLN A 104 -1.22 -6.42 0.94
C GLN A 104 -0.08 -6.87 1.86
N LYS A 105 0.14 -8.19 1.94
CA LYS A 105 1.33 -8.79 2.54
C LYS A 105 1.88 -9.89 1.64
N GLU A 106 3.14 -9.78 1.26
CA GLU A 106 3.85 -10.81 0.50
C GLU A 106 5.00 -11.39 1.33
N GLU A 107 4.97 -12.69 1.57
CA GLU A 107 6.02 -13.41 2.30
C GLU A 107 6.32 -14.75 1.62
N ASN A 108 7.59 -15.05 1.35
CA ASN A 108 8.00 -16.31 0.71
C ASN A 108 7.23 -16.63 -0.59
N ARG A 109 6.97 -15.59 -1.39
CA ARG A 109 6.13 -15.63 -2.61
C ARG A 109 4.68 -16.03 -2.38
N ARG A 110 4.16 -15.93 -1.16
CA ARG A 110 2.74 -16.08 -0.83
C ARG A 110 2.13 -14.70 -0.68
N MET A 111 1.12 -14.41 -1.48
CA MET A 111 0.40 -13.13 -1.46
C MET A 111 -0.85 -13.28 -0.59
N GLN A 112 -0.98 -12.43 0.43
CA GLN A 112 -2.19 -12.32 1.24
C GLN A 112 -2.76 -10.92 1.06
N LEU A 113 -4.04 -10.87 0.74
CA LEU A 113 -4.77 -9.64 0.48
C LEU A 113 -5.99 -9.58 1.38
N TRP A 114 -6.25 -8.40 1.93
CA TRP A 114 -7.56 -8.05 2.47
C TRP A 114 -8.11 -6.94 1.61
N ILE A 115 -9.31 -7.14 1.07
CA ILE A 115 -9.92 -6.21 0.11
C ILE A 115 -11.35 -5.94 0.54
N ASP A 116 -11.70 -4.66 0.66
CA ASP A 116 -13.05 -4.18 0.95
C ASP A 116 -13.35 -2.88 0.16
N GLY A 117 -14.61 -2.43 0.17
CA GLY A 117 -15.05 -1.15 -0.38
C GLY A 117 -15.90 -1.23 -1.65
N SER A 118 -16.03 -2.40 -2.27
CA SER A 118 -16.88 -2.62 -3.46
C SER A 118 -17.43 -4.04 -3.49
N THR A 119 -18.65 -4.20 -4.00
CA THR A 119 -19.29 -5.51 -4.24
C THR A 119 -18.74 -6.24 -5.47
N LYS A 120 -18.08 -5.52 -6.39
CA LYS A 120 -17.38 -6.09 -7.54
C LYS A 120 -15.97 -5.54 -7.55
N VAL A 121 -14.99 -6.42 -7.39
CA VAL A 121 -13.58 -6.04 -7.37
C VAL A 121 -12.97 -6.40 -8.72
N LYS A 122 -12.36 -5.42 -9.37
CA LYS A 122 -11.42 -5.65 -10.47
C LYS A 122 -10.17 -4.83 -10.20
N ALA A 123 -9.12 -5.50 -9.78
CA ALA A 123 -7.88 -4.88 -9.36
C ALA A 123 -6.66 -5.56 -9.99
N TYR A 124 -5.61 -4.77 -10.17
CA TYR A 124 -4.29 -5.21 -10.60
C TYR A 124 -3.30 -4.86 -9.50
N ILE A 125 -2.57 -5.85 -9.01
CA ILE A 125 -1.63 -5.72 -7.89
C ILE A 125 -0.26 -6.16 -8.38
N ARG A 126 0.74 -5.29 -8.23
CA ARG A 126 2.10 -5.60 -8.66
C ARG A 126 2.67 -6.75 -7.84
N SER A 127 3.27 -7.71 -8.55
CA SER A 127 4.12 -8.74 -7.96
C SER A 127 5.28 -9.02 -8.90
N LEU A 128 6.52 -8.90 -8.40
CA LEU A 128 7.73 -9.02 -9.22
C LEU A 128 7.93 -10.44 -9.78
N GLN A 129 7.42 -11.43 -9.05
CA GLN A 129 7.46 -12.84 -9.42
C GLN A 129 6.05 -13.41 -9.28
N CYS A 130 5.74 -14.43 -10.07
CA CYS A 130 4.48 -15.15 -9.90
C CYS A 130 4.44 -15.76 -8.47
N PRO A 131 3.44 -15.40 -7.63
CA PRO A 131 3.27 -16.00 -6.32
C PRO A 131 3.01 -17.51 -6.43
N VAL A 132 3.33 -18.24 -5.36
CA VAL A 132 2.98 -19.67 -5.24
C VAL A 132 1.58 -19.88 -4.70
N SER A 133 1.01 -18.86 -4.04
CA SER A 133 -0.37 -18.85 -3.55
C SER A 133 -0.87 -17.42 -3.43
N VAL A 134 -2.17 -17.21 -3.64
CA VAL A 134 -2.87 -15.95 -3.41
C VAL A 134 -4.09 -16.23 -2.55
N SER A 135 -4.25 -15.50 -1.45
CA SER A 135 -5.50 -15.48 -0.69
C SER A 135 -6.07 -14.08 -0.61
N VAL A 136 -7.39 -13.98 -0.66
CA VAL A 136 -8.15 -12.75 -0.46
C VAL A 136 -9.15 -12.96 0.66
N ASN A 137 -9.12 -12.11 1.69
CA ASN A 137 -10.02 -12.18 2.85
C ASN A 137 -10.05 -13.56 3.53
N GLY A 138 -8.91 -14.27 3.51
CA GLY A 138 -8.77 -15.61 4.10
C GLY A 138 -9.07 -16.78 3.14
N GLU A 139 -9.65 -16.52 1.97
CA GLU A 139 -9.96 -17.54 0.98
C GLU A 139 -8.87 -17.64 -0.09
N SER A 140 -8.46 -18.86 -0.46
CA SER A 140 -7.52 -19.08 -1.55
C SER A 140 -8.22 -18.88 -2.89
N ILE A 141 -7.59 -18.14 -3.80
CA ILE A 141 -8.14 -17.86 -5.14
C ILE A 141 -7.18 -18.34 -6.25
N PRO A 142 -7.66 -18.56 -7.48
CA PRO A 142 -6.81 -18.85 -8.62
C PRO A 142 -5.81 -17.72 -8.90
N ILE A 143 -4.60 -18.09 -9.32
CA ILE A 143 -3.56 -17.12 -9.67
C ILE A 143 -3.73 -16.73 -11.15
N VAL A 144 -4.11 -15.49 -11.39
CA VAL A 144 -4.09 -14.87 -12.74
C VAL A 144 -2.97 -13.85 -12.75
N TYR A 145 -1.81 -14.25 -13.28
CA TYR A 145 -0.60 -13.44 -13.29
C TYR A 145 -0.20 -13.07 -14.72
N ASP A 146 0.00 -11.77 -14.97
CA ASP A 146 0.35 -11.23 -16.27
C ASP A 146 1.32 -10.04 -16.12
N HIS A 147 2.42 -10.03 -16.87
CA HIS A 147 3.40 -8.93 -16.92
C HIS A 147 3.69 -8.25 -15.56
N SER A 148 4.08 -9.03 -14.55
CA SER A 148 4.36 -8.55 -13.18
C SER A 148 3.17 -8.00 -12.39
N ASN A 149 1.95 -8.39 -12.76
CA ASN A 149 0.73 -8.04 -12.06
C ASN A 149 -0.15 -9.27 -11.80
N LEU A 150 -0.74 -9.31 -10.61
CA LEU A 150 -1.84 -10.19 -10.26
C LEU A 150 -3.15 -9.49 -10.60
N LYS A 151 -4.00 -10.18 -11.34
CA LYS A 151 -5.37 -9.75 -11.59
C LYS A 151 -6.27 -10.37 -10.53
N ILE A 152 -7.01 -9.53 -9.81
CA ILE A 152 -8.00 -9.92 -8.80
C ILE A 152 -9.38 -9.57 -9.34
N GLU A 153 -10.24 -10.59 -9.44
CA GLU A 153 -11.65 -10.44 -9.78
C GLU A 153 -12.49 -11.18 -8.73
N LEU A 154 -13.35 -10.44 -8.01
CA LEU A 154 -14.28 -10.92 -6.98
C LEU A 154 -15.69 -10.40 -7.28
#